data_AF-A0A239JCJ2-F1
#
_entry.id   AF-A0A239JCJ2-F1
#
_cell.length_a   1.000
_cell.length_b   1.000
_cell.length_c   1.000
_cell.angle_alpha   90.00
_cell.angle_beta   90.00
_cell.angle_gamma   90.00
#
_symmetry.space_group_name_H-M   'P 1'
#
loop_
_entity.id
_entity.type
_entity.pdbx_description
1 polymer ?
#
loop_
_entity_poly.entity_id
_entity_poly.type
_entity_poly.pdbx_seq_one_letter_code
_entity_poly.pdbx_strand_id
1 'polypeptide(L)'
;MTGGLYRIMAMLALGAGPVASETLVATQTVRSQTVLSAADVMVVSGSVPGALEHPAAAIGMEARVVLYAGRPIRAEDIGPPALIERNAMITLVYQNGPLSITADGRSLARAAAGETVRAMNLASRATVTGTVDPDGRVIVRSTVQDAGTK
;
A
#
# COMPACT_ATOMS: atom_id res chain seq x y z
N MET A 1 -9.35 38.69 63.65
CA MET A 1 -7.90 38.88 63.50
C MET A 1 -7.25 37.51 63.33
N THR A 2 -6.47 37.34 62.25
CA THR A 2 -5.34 36.38 62.04
C THR A 2 -5.61 34.86 62.12
N GLY A 3 -5.33 33.99 61.15
CA GLY A 3 -4.66 34.06 59.84
C GLY A 3 -4.35 32.65 59.28
N GLY A 4 -3.80 32.57 58.06
CA GLY A 4 -3.07 31.41 57.50
C GLY A 4 -3.92 30.47 56.63
N LEU A 5 -4.14 30.72 55.33
CA LEU A 5 -3.24 30.73 54.17
C LEU A 5 -2.63 29.34 53.80
N TYR A 6 -3.25 28.74 52.78
CA TYR A 6 -2.70 27.85 51.73
C TYR A 6 -1.71 26.75 52.16
N ARG A 7 -2.18 25.50 52.21
CA ARG A 7 -1.30 24.33 52.15
C ARG A 7 -1.74 23.35 51.06
N ILE A 8 -1.12 23.56 49.90
CA ILE A 8 -0.54 22.54 49.01
C ILE A 8 -1.55 21.77 48.15
N MET A 9 -1.77 22.30 46.94
CA MET A 9 -2.10 21.51 45.76
C MET A 9 -1.01 20.47 45.54
N ALA A 10 -1.36 19.19 45.61
CA ALA A 10 -0.55 18.10 45.09
C ALA A 10 -0.64 18.13 43.56
N MET A 11 0.35 18.75 42.92
CA MET A 11 0.49 18.75 41.47
C MET A 11 1.11 17.41 41.06
N LEU A 12 0.28 16.55 40.48
CA LEU A 12 0.64 15.22 39.98
C LEU A 12 1.59 15.40 38.77
N ALA A 13 2.89 15.31 38.99
CA ALA A 13 3.89 15.28 37.93
C ALA A 13 3.83 13.92 37.21
N LEU A 14 3.09 13.85 36.11
CA LEU A 14 3.22 12.76 35.15
C LEU A 14 4.63 12.83 34.56
N GLY A 15 5.50 11.90 34.95
CA GLY A 15 6.78 11.68 34.30
C GLY A 15 6.56 11.19 32.87
N ALA A 16 6.76 12.06 31.89
CA ALA A 16 6.94 11.66 30.50
C ALA A 16 8.33 11.03 30.38
N GLY A 17 8.41 9.70 30.26
CA GLY A 17 9.66 9.01 29.95
C GLY A 17 10.18 9.42 28.56
N PRO A 18 11.49 9.29 28.30
CA PRO A 18 12.05 9.60 27.00
C PRO A 18 11.45 8.63 25.96
N VAL A 19 10.64 9.16 25.04
CA VAL A 19 10.29 8.45 23.81
C VAL A 19 11.57 8.44 22.97
N ALA A 20 12.27 7.30 22.96
CA ALA A 20 13.28 7.06 21.96
C ALA A 20 12.57 7.05 20.60
N SER A 21 12.78 8.08 19.80
CA SER A 21 12.23 8.10 18.45
C SER A 21 13.06 7.17 17.58
N GLU A 22 12.38 6.27 16.89
CA GLU A 22 12.95 5.28 16.00
C GLU A 22 12.60 5.62 14.56
N THR A 23 13.52 5.40 13.63
CA THR A 23 13.30 5.59 12.20
C THR A 23 13.77 4.34 11.46
N LEU A 24 12.92 3.85 10.56
CA LEU A 24 13.22 2.75 9.66
C LEU A 24 13.99 3.29 8.44
N VAL A 25 15.17 2.72 8.19
CA VAL A 25 16.01 3.05 7.04
C VAL A 25 16.27 1.83 6.18
N ALA A 26 16.54 2.05 4.89
CA ALA A 26 16.97 0.98 4.00
C ALA A 26 18.43 0.58 4.29
N THR A 27 18.73 -0.70 4.41
CA THR A 27 20.11 -1.21 4.64
C THR A 27 20.94 -1.20 3.36
N GLN A 28 20.29 -1.38 2.22
CA GLN A 28 20.88 -1.44 0.89
C GLN A 28 20.02 -0.70 -0.13
N THR A 29 20.53 -0.55 -1.35
CA THR A 29 19.74 0.00 -2.45
C THR A 29 18.70 -1.03 -2.90
N VAL A 30 17.42 -0.73 -2.66
CA VAL A 30 16.28 -1.53 -3.12
C VAL A 30 15.71 -0.87 -4.37
N ARG A 31 15.62 -1.63 -5.47
CA ARG A 31 15.04 -1.11 -6.72
C ARG A 31 13.54 -0.92 -6.54
N SER A 32 12.95 -0.03 -7.35
CA SER A 32 11.51 -0.01 -7.50
C SER A 32 11.02 -1.40 -7.89
N GLN A 33 9.79 -1.70 -7.50
CA GLN A 33 9.10 -2.95 -7.82
C GLN A 33 9.69 -4.20 -7.15
N THR A 34 10.44 -4.01 -6.07
CA THR A 34 11.03 -5.09 -5.28
C THR A 34 10.30 -5.20 -3.95
N VAL A 35 9.96 -6.42 -3.54
CA VAL A 35 9.37 -6.69 -2.21
C VAL A 35 10.46 -6.59 -1.15
N LEU A 36 10.23 -5.76 -0.13
CA LEU A 36 11.14 -5.57 0.98
C LEU A 36 11.15 -6.80 1.89
N SER A 37 12.35 -7.28 2.19
CA SER A 37 12.61 -8.34 3.16
C SER A 37 13.12 -7.76 4.48
N ALA A 38 13.23 -8.60 5.52
CA ALA A 38 13.83 -8.21 6.79
C ALA A 38 15.31 -7.77 6.66
N ALA A 39 16.01 -8.22 5.62
CA ALA A 39 17.40 -7.82 5.38
C ALA A 39 17.52 -6.40 4.79
N ASP A 40 16.45 -5.87 4.21
CA ASP A 40 16.44 -4.58 3.50
C ASP A 40 16.15 -3.39 4.42
N VAL A 41 15.75 -3.66 5.67
CA VAL A 41 15.28 -2.64 6.60
C VAL A 41 16.03 -2.72 7.93
N MET A 42 16.29 -1.56 8.53
CA MET A 42 16.93 -1.45 9.83
C MET A 42 16.35 -0.28 10.60
N VAL A 43 16.18 -0.44 11.90
CA VAL A 43 15.76 0.64 12.80
C VAL A 43 16.99 1.37 13.31
N VAL A 44 16.98 2.70 13.20
CA VAL A 44 18.04 3.58 13.69
C VAL A 44 17.42 4.59 14.65
N SER A 45 18.15 4.95 15.71
CA SER A 45 17.73 6.01 16.63
C SER A 45 17.69 7.37 15.92
N GLY A 46 16.57 8.07 16.08
CA GLY A 46 16.31 9.36 15.46
C GLY A 46 14.87 9.44 14.96
N SER A 47 14.36 10.67 14.87
CA SER A 47 13.04 10.95 14.29
C SER A 47 13.23 11.61 12.94
N VAL A 48 12.73 10.96 11.89
CA VAL A 48 12.53 11.62 10.60
C VAL A 48 11.03 11.72 10.34
N PRO A 49 10.48 12.95 10.22
CA PRO A 49 9.07 13.14 9.94
C PRO A 49 8.64 12.37 8.68
N GLY A 50 7.57 11.58 8.82
CA GLY A 50 6.98 10.78 7.75
C GLY A 50 7.67 9.44 7.47
N ALA A 51 8.77 9.13 8.15
CA ALA A 51 9.39 7.82 8.06
C ALA A 51 8.61 6.78 8.90
N LEU A 52 8.66 5.52 8.47
CA LEU A 52 8.15 4.41 9.24
C LEU A 52 9.04 4.17 10.47
N GLU A 53 8.47 3.69 11.57
CA GLU A 53 9.20 3.40 12.80
C GLU A 53 9.44 1.89 12.97
N HIS A 54 8.53 1.07 12.47
CA HIS A 54 8.53 -0.38 12.70
C HIS A 54 8.76 -1.18 11.41
N PRO A 55 9.69 -2.16 11.40
CA PRO A 55 9.93 -3.04 10.26
C PRO A 55 8.69 -3.77 9.75
N ALA A 56 7.77 -4.11 10.65
CA ALA A 56 6.52 -4.80 10.31
C ALA A 56 5.60 -4.02 9.35
N ALA A 57 5.76 -2.69 9.27
CA ALA A 57 5.02 -1.86 8.33
C ALA A 57 5.60 -1.89 6.90
N ALA A 58 6.85 -2.34 6.73
CA ALA A 58 7.58 -2.32 5.47
C ALA A 58 7.84 -3.71 4.89
N ILE A 59 8.11 -4.70 5.74
CA ILE A 59 8.41 -6.06 5.28
C ILE A 59 7.19 -6.66 4.57
N GLY A 60 7.40 -7.23 3.39
CA GLY A 60 6.35 -7.78 2.54
C GLY A 60 5.65 -6.75 1.65
N MET A 61 5.95 -5.46 1.81
CA MET A 61 5.52 -4.42 0.89
C MET A 61 6.49 -4.31 -0.29
N GLU A 62 6.00 -3.82 -1.43
CA GLU A 62 6.79 -3.54 -2.63
C GLU A 62 7.20 -2.07 -2.67
N ALA A 63 8.46 -1.80 -3.01
CA ALA A 63 8.97 -0.45 -3.19
C ALA A 63 8.36 0.21 -4.44
N ARG A 64 7.73 1.37 -4.29
CA ARG A 64 7.19 2.17 -5.41
C ARG A 64 8.29 2.99 -6.09
N VAL A 65 9.31 3.39 -5.34
CA VAL A 65 10.48 4.14 -5.80
C VAL A 65 11.77 3.38 -5.48
N VAL A 66 12.91 3.86 -5.99
CA VAL A 66 14.22 3.33 -5.60
C VAL A 66 14.55 3.83 -4.20
N LEU A 67 14.75 2.90 -3.26
CA LEU A 67 15.21 3.21 -1.91
C LEU A 67 16.73 3.10 -1.89
N TYR A 68 17.41 4.12 -1.37
CA TYR A 68 18.87 4.11 -1.25
C TYR A 68 19.29 3.72 0.17
N ALA A 69 20.43 3.03 0.27
CA ALA A 69 21.01 2.65 1.56
C ALA A 69 21.15 3.86 2.50
N GLY A 70 20.79 3.68 3.76
CA GLY A 70 20.82 4.69 4.82
C GLY A 70 19.71 5.74 4.74
N ARG A 71 18.81 5.68 3.74
CA ARG A 71 17.68 6.62 3.66
C ARG A 71 16.48 6.13 4.48
N PRO A 72 15.76 7.05 5.15
CA PRO A 72 14.49 6.75 5.79
C PRO A 72 13.46 6.23 4.78
N ILE A 73 12.72 5.19 5.15
CA ILE A 73 11.64 4.61 4.34
C ILE A 73 10.33 5.23 4.80
N ARG A 74 9.57 5.80 3.87
CA ARG A 74 8.28 6.41 4.18
C ARG A 74 7.13 5.54 3.69
N ALA A 75 5.94 5.79 4.21
CA ALA A 75 4.74 5.04 3.84
C ALA A 75 4.38 5.22 2.36
N GLU A 76 4.62 6.41 1.78
CA GLU A 76 4.37 6.67 0.35
C GLU A 76 5.34 5.96 -0.60
N ASP A 77 6.52 5.56 -0.09
CA ASP A 77 7.57 4.93 -0.89
C ASP A 77 7.30 3.44 -1.14
N ILE A 78 6.33 2.87 -0.44
CA ILE A 78 6.00 1.43 -0.48
C ILE A 78 4.50 1.21 -0.68
N GLY A 79 4.13 -0.02 -1.01
CA GLY A 79 2.73 -0.42 -1.11
C GLY A 79 2.55 -1.93 -1.18
N PRO A 80 1.30 -2.41 -1.29
CA PRO A 80 1.04 -3.83 -1.50
C PRO A 80 1.76 -4.33 -2.76
N PRO A 81 2.31 -5.55 -2.74
CA PRO A 81 2.96 -6.12 -3.91
C PRO A 81 1.98 -6.32 -5.05
N ALA A 82 2.47 -6.12 -6.27
CA ALA A 82 1.68 -6.40 -7.45
C ALA A 82 1.35 -7.90 -7.53
N LEU A 83 0.07 -8.22 -7.72
CA LEU A 83 -0.35 -9.60 -8.04
C LEU A 83 -0.31 -9.85 -9.54
N ILE A 84 -0.51 -8.79 -10.33
CA ILE A 84 -0.57 -8.87 -11.78
C ILE A 84 0.53 -8.01 -12.38
N GLU A 85 1.37 -8.63 -13.20
CA GLU A 85 2.39 -7.96 -14.00
C GLU A 85 1.86 -7.37 -15.30
N ARG A 86 2.54 -6.34 -15.83
CA ARG A 86 2.21 -5.84 -17.17
C ARG A 86 2.45 -6.96 -18.18
N ASN A 87 1.51 -7.11 -19.12
CA ASN A 87 1.49 -8.15 -20.14
C ASN A 87 1.30 -9.58 -19.61
N ALA A 88 1.01 -9.76 -18.32
CA ALA A 88 0.70 -11.06 -17.75
C ALA A 88 -0.58 -11.65 -18.35
N MET A 89 -0.61 -12.97 -18.48
CA MET A 89 -1.83 -13.72 -18.76
C MET A 89 -2.67 -13.73 -17.48
N ILE A 90 -3.93 -13.34 -17.61
CA ILE A 90 -4.85 -13.19 -16.47
C ILE A 90 -6.22 -13.76 -16.82
N THR A 91 -7.00 -14.03 -15.78
CA THR A 91 -8.40 -14.39 -15.91
C THR A 91 -9.28 -13.16 -15.73
N LEU A 92 -10.08 -12.84 -16.75
CA LEU A 92 -11.14 -11.83 -16.69
C LEU A 92 -12.42 -12.49 -16.20
N VAL A 93 -13.04 -11.92 -15.17
CA VAL A 93 -14.34 -12.36 -14.64
C VAL A 93 -15.33 -11.22 -14.83
N TYR A 94 -16.20 -11.35 -15.82
CA TYR A 94 -17.27 -10.40 -16.09
C TYR A 94 -18.46 -10.70 -15.18
N GLN A 95 -18.85 -9.73 -14.37
CA GLN A 95 -19.99 -9.84 -13.46
C GLN A 95 -21.08 -8.84 -13.85
N ASN A 96 -22.28 -9.35 -14.10
CA ASN A 96 -23.49 -8.54 -14.31
C ASN A 96 -24.69 -9.20 -13.62
N GLY A 97 -25.05 -8.72 -12.42
CA GLY A 97 -26.06 -9.36 -11.59
C GLY A 97 -25.70 -10.82 -11.27
N PRO A 98 -26.59 -11.80 -11.55
CA PRO A 98 -26.32 -13.21 -11.31
C PRO A 98 -25.41 -13.86 -12.38
N LEU A 99 -25.13 -13.17 -13.49
CA LEU A 99 -24.32 -13.70 -14.58
C LEU A 99 -22.82 -13.48 -14.30
N SER A 100 -22.05 -14.57 -14.37
CA SER A 100 -20.59 -14.55 -14.29
C SER A 100 -20.00 -15.26 -15.51
N ILE A 101 -19.15 -14.57 -16.28
CA ILE A 101 -18.46 -15.11 -17.46
C ILE A 101 -16.96 -14.99 -17.24
N THR A 102 -16.24 -16.07 -17.51
CA THR A 102 -14.78 -16.08 -17.43
C THR A 102 -14.18 -16.05 -18.83
N ALA A 103 -13.12 -15.28 -19.02
CA ALA A 103 -12.36 -15.23 -20.26
C ALA A 103 -10.87 -15.03 -19.99
N ASP A 104 -10.05 -15.43 -20.95
CA ASP A 104 -8.62 -15.13 -20.92
C ASP A 104 -8.35 -13.68 -21.30
N GLY A 105 -7.45 -13.06 -20.56
CA GLY A 105 -7.03 -11.70 -20.78
C GLY A 105 -5.54 -11.51 -20.67
N ARG A 106 -5.09 -10.36 -21.14
CA ARG A 106 -3.72 -9.88 -20.96
C ARG A 106 -3.74 -8.54 -20.26
N SER A 107 -3.05 -8.43 -19.13
CA SER A 107 -2.97 -7.17 -18.41
C SER A 107 -2.16 -6.14 -19.21
N LEU A 108 -2.63 -4.90 -19.26
CA LEU A 108 -1.93 -3.80 -19.94
C LEU A 108 -1.07 -2.97 -18.99
N ALA A 109 -1.25 -3.16 -17.68
CA ALA A 109 -0.51 -2.50 -16.62
C ALA A 109 -0.25 -3.46 -15.45
N ARG A 110 0.53 -3.00 -14.50
CA ARG A 110 0.76 -3.73 -13.25
C ARG A 110 -0.30 -3.32 -12.22
N ALA A 111 -0.71 -4.23 -11.35
CA ALA A 111 -1.69 -3.94 -10.31
C ALA A 111 -1.59 -4.90 -9.11
N ALA A 112 -1.82 -4.35 -7.92
CA ALA A 112 -2.01 -5.11 -6.69
C ALA A 112 -3.49 -5.48 -6.47
N ALA A 113 -3.76 -6.33 -5.47
CA ALA A 113 -5.13 -6.64 -5.06
C ALA A 113 -5.91 -5.36 -4.71
N GLY A 114 -7.16 -5.27 -5.18
CA GLY A 114 -8.04 -4.12 -4.99
C GLY A 114 -7.75 -2.93 -5.93
N GLU A 115 -6.64 -2.94 -6.67
CA GLU A 115 -6.35 -1.89 -7.66
C GLU A 115 -7.12 -2.14 -8.96
N THR A 116 -7.39 -1.05 -9.69
CA THR A 116 -8.02 -1.11 -11.02
C THR A 116 -6.96 -1.24 -12.09
N VAL A 117 -7.16 -2.16 -13.03
CA VAL A 117 -6.24 -2.42 -14.14
C VAL A 117 -6.99 -2.50 -15.47
N ARG A 118 -6.34 -2.02 -16.53
CA ARG A 118 -6.81 -2.23 -17.91
C ARG A 118 -6.25 -3.55 -18.43
N ALA A 119 -7.09 -4.32 -19.10
CA ALA A 119 -6.72 -5.60 -19.69
C ALA A 119 -7.35 -5.76 -21.07
N MET A 120 -6.68 -6.50 -21.94
CA MET A 120 -7.21 -6.92 -23.24
C MET A 120 -7.81 -8.31 -23.11
N ASN A 121 -9.08 -8.48 -23.47
CA ASN A 121 -9.66 -9.79 -23.68
C ASN A 121 -9.02 -10.44 -24.91
N LEU A 122 -8.46 -11.63 -24.77
CA LEU A 122 -7.70 -12.26 -25.85
C LEU A 122 -8.58 -12.82 -26.98
N ALA A 123 -9.81 -13.21 -26.67
CA ALA A 123 -10.76 -13.73 -27.65
C ALA A 123 -11.36 -12.62 -28.52
N SER A 124 -11.83 -11.53 -27.90
CA SER A 124 -12.49 -10.42 -28.61
C SER A 124 -11.58 -9.25 -28.97
N ARG A 125 -10.36 -9.20 -28.41
CA ARG A 125 -9.43 -8.06 -28.46
C ARG A 125 -9.95 -6.76 -27.84
N ALA A 126 -11.11 -6.79 -27.19
CA ALA A 126 -11.65 -5.62 -26.49
C ALA A 126 -10.79 -5.28 -25.27
N THR A 127 -10.54 -4.00 -25.04
CA THR A 127 -9.91 -3.53 -23.80
C THR A 127 -10.97 -3.24 -22.76
N VAL A 128 -10.81 -3.80 -21.58
CA VAL A 128 -11.72 -3.66 -20.43
C VAL A 128 -10.96 -3.16 -19.22
N THR A 129 -11.69 -2.54 -18.30
CA THR A 129 -11.16 -2.06 -17.03
C THR A 129 -11.85 -2.84 -15.92
N GLY A 130 -11.08 -3.38 -14.98
CA GLY A 130 -11.61 -4.14 -13.86
C GLY A 130 -10.73 -4.04 -12.63
N THR A 131 -11.21 -4.58 -11.52
CA THR A 131 -10.52 -4.57 -10.23
C THR A 131 -9.87 -5.93 -9.99
N VAL A 132 -8.61 -5.93 -9.54
CA VAL A 132 -7.89 -7.15 -9.20
C VAL A 132 -8.43 -7.73 -7.89
N ASP A 133 -8.83 -9.00 -7.89
CA ASP A 133 -9.19 -9.71 -6.67
C ASP A 133 -7.94 -10.30 -5.97
N PRO A 134 -8.06 -10.78 -4.72
CA PRO A 134 -6.94 -11.40 -4.01
C PRO A 134 -6.37 -12.66 -4.68
N ASP A 135 -7.12 -13.29 -5.59
CA ASP A 135 -6.70 -14.47 -6.36
C ASP A 135 -5.93 -14.08 -7.65
N GLY A 136 -5.76 -12.77 -7.92
CA GLY A 136 -5.10 -12.27 -9.14
C GLY A 136 -5.97 -12.30 -10.39
N ARG A 137 -7.29 -12.48 -10.25
CA ARG A 137 -8.26 -12.33 -11.35
C ARG A 137 -8.69 -10.87 -11.46
N VAL A 138 -9.13 -10.47 -12.65
CA VAL A 138 -9.65 -9.12 -12.88
C VAL A 138 -11.17 -9.18 -13.00
N ILE A 139 -11.85 -8.60 -12.02
CA ILE A 139 -13.31 -8.52 -11.97
C ILE A 139 -13.76 -7.30 -12.77
N VAL A 140 -14.45 -7.54 -13.87
CA VAL A 140 -15.02 -6.51 -14.74
C VAL A 140 -16.51 -6.44 -14.44
N ARG A 141 -16.95 -5.33 -13.84
CA ARG A 141 -18.37 -5.07 -13.63
C ARG A 141 -18.86 -4.18 -14.75
N SER A 142 -19.94 -4.58 -15.41
CA SER A 142 -20.65 -3.67 -16.31
C SER A 142 -21.31 -2.60 -15.45
N THR A 143 -20.67 -1.47 -15.23
CA THR A 143 -21.44 -0.24 -15.08
C THR A 143 -22.16 -0.08 -16.40
N VAL A 144 -23.50 -0.14 -16.38
CA VAL A 144 -24.32 0.29 -17.51
C VAL A 144 -23.82 1.70 -17.85
N GLN A 145 -23.01 1.79 -18.90
CA GLN A 145 -22.64 3.06 -19.50
C GLN A 145 -23.86 3.46 -20.34
N ASP A 146 -24.94 3.89 -19.67
CA ASP A 146 -26.00 4.67 -20.29
C ASP A 146 -25.40 6.02 -20.66
N ALA A 147 -24.65 6.02 -21.75
CA ALA A 147 -24.33 7.22 -22.51
C ALA A 147 -24.95 7.05 -23.90
N GLY A 148 -26.27 6.85 -23.91
CA GLY A 148 -27.08 7.51 -24.91
C GLY A 148 -27.03 9.01 -24.61
N THR A 149 -26.32 9.78 -25.43
CA THR A 149 -26.80 11.09 -25.86
C THR A 149 -26.24 11.32 -27.26
N LYS A 150 -27.19 11.58 -28.16
CA LYS A 150 -27.13 11.90 -29.58
C LYS A 150 -25.84 12.49 -30.12
#